data_AF-A0A2V4GCQ7-F1
#
_entry.id   AF-A0A2V4GCQ7-F1
#
_cell.length_a   1.000
_cell.length_b   1.000
_cell.length_c   1.000
_cell.angle_alpha   90.00
_cell.angle_beta   90.00
_cell.angle_gamma   90.00
#
_symmetry.space_group_name_H-M   'P 1'
#
loop_
_entity.id
_entity.type
_entity.pdbx_description
1 polymer ?
#
loop_
_entity_poly.entity_id
_entity_poly.type
_entity_poly.pdbx_seq_one_letter_code
_entity_poly.pdbx_strand_id
1 'polypeptide(L)'
;MQQVAKRAMTDTPDDRTGDASGLSKRQAFHRQHRQRAEEEARRLLDARAEQGGRWLDWVAGQLYLLRPPEYAAMVRRELQRLSGD
;
A
#
# COMPACT_ATOMS: atom_id res chain seq x y z
N MET A 1 -30.69 53.56 -28.44
CA MET A 1 -29.44 53.49 -27.65
C MET A 1 -29.87 53.35 -26.20
N GLN A 2 -29.58 52.35 -25.38
CA GLN A 2 -28.59 51.26 -25.36
C GLN A 2 -29.25 50.00 -24.76
N GLN A 3 -28.53 48.87 -24.86
CA GLN A 3 -29.05 47.51 -24.86
C GLN A 3 -29.51 47.00 -23.48
N VAL A 4 -30.63 46.27 -23.48
CA VAL A 4 -30.94 45.23 -22.50
C VAL A 4 -30.25 43.93 -22.94
N ALA A 5 -29.25 43.48 -22.19
CA ALA A 5 -28.53 42.25 -22.51
C ALA A 5 -28.16 41.46 -21.24
N LYS A 6 -29.01 40.45 -20.96
CA LYS A 6 -28.63 39.07 -20.60
C LYS A 6 -27.50 38.90 -19.58
N ARG A 7 -27.90 38.71 -18.32
CA ARG A 7 -27.08 38.09 -17.29
C ARG A 7 -26.99 36.58 -17.58
N ALA A 8 -26.12 36.23 -18.53
CA ALA A 8 -25.64 34.87 -18.74
C ALA A 8 -24.50 34.65 -17.72
N MET A 9 -24.62 33.71 -16.79
CA MET A 9 -24.37 32.27 -17.00
C MET A 9 -23.02 31.94 -16.35
N THR A 10 -23.12 31.48 -15.09
CA THR A 10 -22.20 30.58 -14.39
C THR A 10 -20.71 30.96 -14.40
N ASP A 11 -20.34 31.92 -13.55
CA ASP A 11 -19.05 31.84 -12.84
C ASP A 11 -19.27 30.93 -11.62
N THR A 12 -19.32 29.62 -11.87
CA THR A 12 -18.92 28.68 -10.82
C THR A 12 -17.42 28.58 -10.99
N PRO A 13 -16.59 29.17 -10.12
CA PRO A 13 -15.20 28.79 -10.06
C PRO A 13 -15.21 27.28 -9.84
N ASP A 14 -14.74 26.56 -10.86
CA ASP A 14 -14.50 25.13 -10.86
C ASP A 14 -13.86 24.80 -9.51
N ASP A 15 -14.68 24.18 -8.67
CA ASP A 15 -14.29 23.62 -7.40
C ASP A 15 -13.25 22.56 -7.74
N ARG A 16 -11.98 22.99 -7.76
CA ARG A 16 -10.78 22.14 -7.85
C ARG A 16 -10.69 21.34 -6.54
N THR A 17 -11.72 20.56 -6.25
CA THR A 17 -11.77 19.61 -5.16
C THR A 17 -11.25 18.28 -5.67
N GLY A 18 -10.29 17.76 -4.91
CA GLY A 18 -9.62 16.49 -5.14
C GLY A 18 -8.48 16.68 -6.13
N ASP A 19 -7.24 16.83 -5.72
CA ASP A 19 -6.59 15.82 -4.90
C ASP A 19 -5.17 16.28 -4.53
N ALA A 20 -5.03 17.16 -3.55
CA ALA A 20 -3.73 17.49 -2.96
C ALA A 20 -3.14 16.33 -2.13
N SER A 21 -3.64 15.09 -2.29
CA SER A 21 -3.05 13.86 -1.76
C SER A 21 -3.42 12.66 -2.65
N GLY A 22 -3.05 12.71 -3.93
CA GLY A 22 -3.32 11.68 -4.96
C GLY A 22 -2.64 10.33 -4.81
N LEU A 23 -2.90 9.75 -3.67
CA LEU A 23 -2.62 8.39 -3.30
C LEU A 23 -3.86 7.56 -3.59
N SER A 24 -3.79 6.73 -4.63
CA SER A 24 -4.74 5.62 -4.76
C SER A 24 -4.78 4.86 -3.42
N LYS A 25 -5.96 4.39 -3.00
CA LYS A 25 -6.16 3.67 -1.73
C LYS A 25 -5.10 2.59 -1.45
N ARG A 26 -4.68 1.89 -2.51
CA ARG A 26 -3.55 0.97 -2.50
C ARG A 26 -2.23 1.62 -2.07
N GLN A 27 -1.83 2.74 -2.68
CA GLN A 27 -0.61 3.43 -2.30
C GLN A 27 -0.64 3.95 -0.85
N ALA A 28 -1.79 4.44 -0.36
CA ALA A 28 -1.93 4.85 1.03
C ALA A 28 -1.74 3.67 1.99
N PHE A 29 -2.39 2.54 1.69
CA PHE A 29 -2.22 1.28 2.41
C PHE A 29 -0.75 0.83 2.42
N HIS A 30 -0.10 0.85 1.26
CA HIS A 30 1.32 0.49 1.15
C HIS A 30 2.22 1.40 1.99
N ARG A 31 1.99 2.71 2.04
CA ARG A 31 2.79 3.61 2.90
C ARG A 31 2.58 3.30 4.37
N GLN A 32 1.33 3.11 4.79
CA GLN A 32 0.98 2.84 6.18
C GLN A 32 1.58 1.51 6.68
N HIS A 33 1.59 0.48 5.84
CA HIS A 33 2.00 -0.86 6.24
C HIS A 33 3.46 -1.21 5.92
N ARG A 34 4.21 -0.34 5.22
CA ARG A 34 5.59 -0.62 4.78
C ARG A 34 6.50 -1.01 5.95
N GLN A 35 6.50 -0.22 7.01
CA GLN A 35 7.38 -0.47 8.16
C GLN A 35 7.06 -1.81 8.83
N ARG A 36 5.77 -2.06 9.12
CA ARG A 36 5.35 -3.33 9.73
C ARG A 36 5.64 -4.52 8.84
N ALA A 37 5.48 -4.39 7.52
CA ALA A 37 5.78 -5.45 6.58
C ALA A 37 7.27 -5.81 6.57
N GLU A 38 8.15 -4.81 6.69
CA GLU A 38 9.60 -5.00 6.81
C GLU A 38 9.97 -5.67 8.14
N GLU A 39 9.35 -5.24 9.25
CA GLU A 39 9.55 -5.85 10.57
C GLU A 39 9.16 -7.34 10.58
N GLU A 40 7.98 -7.68 10.05
CA GLU A 40 7.53 -9.07 9.94
C GLU A 40 8.43 -9.89 9.01
N ALA A 41 8.87 -9.32 7.88
CA ALA A 41 9.82 -9.98 7.00
C ALA A 41 11.16 -10.27 7.70
N ARG A 42 11.68 -9.35 8.51
CA ARG A 42 12.89 -9.60 9.33
C ARG A 42 12.68 -10.74 10.32
N ARG A 43 11.53 -10.79 11.01
CA ARG A 43 11.20 -11.88 11.95
C ARG A 43 11.14 -13.23 11.26
N LEU A 44 10.52 -13.28 10.09
CA LEU A 44 10.46 -14.49 9.28
C LEU A 44 11.86 -14.93 8.82
N LEU A 45 12.73 -13.98 8.46
CA LEU A 45 14.11 -14.27 8.04
C LEU A 45 15.00 -14.73 9.19
N ASP A 46 14.86 -14.15 10.38
CA ASP A 46 15.63 -14.52 11.58
C ASP A 46 15.37 -15.98 11.99
N ALA A 47 14.10 -16.40 11.90
CA ALA A 47 13.69 -17.79 12.13
C ALA A 47 14.27 -18.80 11.13
N ARG A 48 14.94 -18.36 10.04
CA ARG A 48 15.53 -19.25 9.03
C ARG A 48 16.57 -20.19 9.61
N ALA A 49 17.39 -19.73 10.56
CA ALA A 49 18.40 -20.55 11.21
C ALA A 49 17.78 -21.65 12.08
N GLU A 50 16.68 -21.33 12.78
CA GLU A 50 15.98 -22.25 13.67
C GLU A 50 15.15 -23.29 12.90
N GLN A 51 14.48 -22.87 11.82
CA GLN A 51 13.60 -23.76 11.04
C GLN A 51 14.37 -24.62 10.02
N GLY A 52 15.56 -24.19 9.60
CA GLY A 52 16.41 -24.91 8.66
C GLY A 52 15.67 -25.29 7.37
N GLY A 53 15.75 -26.56 6.97
CA GLY A 53 15.16 -27.05 5.72
C GLY A 53 13.63 -26.95 5.62
N ARG A 54 12.92 -26.70 6.74
CA ARG A 54 11.46 -26.52 6.77
C ARG A 54 11.03 -25.06 6.69
N TRP A 55 11.99 -24.13 6.65
CA TRP A 55 11.72 -22.70 6.74
C TRP A 55 10.69 -22.21 5.71
N LEU A 56 10.78 -22.64 4.45
CA LEU A 56 9.85 -22.19 3.40
C LEU A 56 8.41 -22.68 3.63
N ASP A 57 8.23 -23.91 4.09
CA ASP A 57 6.91 -24.48 4.40
C ASP A 57 6.28 -23.75 5.59
N TRP A 58 7.08 -23.50 6.63
CA TRP A 58 6.66 -22.71 7.78
C TRP A 58 6.29 -21.26 7.41
N VAL A 59 7.11 -20.59 6.58
CA VAL A 59 6.82 -19.23 6.08
C VAL A 59 5.50 -19.20 5.31
N ALA A 60 5.21 -20.21 4.49
CA ALA A 60 3.93 -20.29 3.78
C ALA A 60 2.73 -20.32 4.76
N GLY A 61 2.86 -21.08 5.85
CA GLY A 61 1.89 -21.08 6.95
C GLY A 61 1.73 -19.71 7.61
N GLN A 62 2.83 -19.01 7.91
CA GLN A 62 2.77 -17.66 8.50
C GLN A 62 2.09 -16.65 7.57
N LEU A 63 2.47 -16.64 6.28
CA LEU A 63 1.86 -15.74 5.29
C LEU A 63 0.37 -16.03 5.08
N TYR A 64 -0.07 -17.29 5.24
CA TYR A 64 -1.48 -17.65 5.16
C TYR A 64 -2.31 -17.07 6.32
N LEU A 65 -1.72 -16.89 7.50
CA LEU A 65 -2.39 -16.27 8.65
C LEU A 65 -2.50 -14.75 8.53
N LEU A 66 -1.63 -14.12 7.74
CA LEU A 66 -1.66 -12.68 7.51
C LEU A 66 -2.91 -12.26 6.72
N ARG A 67 -3.55 -11.20 7.22
CA ARG A 67 -4.69 -10.54 6.60
C ARG A 67 -4.47 -9.02 6.68
N PRO A 68 -4.86 -8.25 5.65
CA PRO A 68 -5.42 -8.69 4.36
C PRO A 68 -4.37 -9.38 3.45
N PRO A 69 -4.79 -10.07 2.37
CA PRO A 69 -3.86 -10.69 1.41
C PRO A 69 -2.89 -9.69 0.78
N GLU A 70 -3.29 -8.42 0.62
CA GLU A 70 -2.39 -7.34 0.18
C GLU A 70 -1.23 -7.11 1.16
N TYR A 71 -1.47 -7.23 2.47
CA TYR A 71 -0.41 -7.15 3.49
C TYR A 71 0.53 -8.36 3.41
N ALA A 72 -0.02 -9.58 3.25
CA ALA A 72 0.78 -10.78 3.08
C ALA A 72 1.71 -10.68 1.85
N ALA A 73 1.21 -10.10 0.74
CA ALA A 73 2.02 -9.84 -0.45
C ALA A 73 3.15 -8.83 -0.19
N MET A 74 2.90 -7.79 0.63
CA MET A 74 3.94 -6.84 1.04
C MET A 74 5.04 -7.53 1.87
N VAL A 75 4.67 -8.34 2.85
CA VAL A 75 5.63 -9.09 3.69
C VAL A 75 6.46 -10.05 2.83
N ARG A 76 5.83 -10.79 1.91
CA ARG A 76 6.54 -11.67 0.98
C ARG A 76 7.58 -10.92 0.15
N ARG A 77 7.24 -9.73 -0.35
CA ARG A 77 8.15 -8.91 -1.17
C ARG A 77 9.34 -8.40 -0.36
N GLU A 78 9.11 -7.90 0.85
CA GLU A 78 10.21 -7.46 1.72
C GLU A 78 11.07 -8.66 2.15
N LEU A 79 10.47 -9.82 2.40
CA LEU A 79 11.22 -11.04 2.72
C LEU A 79 12.15 -11.45 1.58
N GLN A 80 11.67 -11.39 0.33
CA GLN A 80 12.50 -11.63 -0.86
C GLN A 80 13.64 -10.61 -0.94
N ARG A 81 13.34 -9.32 -0.78
CA ARG A 81 14.34 -8.24 -0.80
C ARG A 81 15.43 -8.41 0.28
N LEU A 82 15.06 -8.83 1.49
CA LEU A 82 16.00 -9.01 2.61
C LEU A 82 16.79 -10.31 2.51
N SER A 83 16.23 -11.35 1.89
CA SER A 83 16.90 -12.65 1.73
C SER A 83 17.97 -12.66 0.63
N GLY A 84 18.06 -11.56 -0.14
CA GLY A 84 18.83 -11.48 -1.36
C GLY A 84 18.02 -12.06 -2.52
N ASP A 85 17.75 -11.21 -3.52
CA ASP A 85 17.75 -11.67 -4.90
C ASP A 85 19.14 -12.24 -5.24
#